data_AF-L7ISB2-F1
#
_entry.id   AF-L7ISB2-F1
#
_cell.length_a   1.000
_cell.length_b   1.000
_cell.length_c   1.000
_cell.angle_alpha   90.00
_cell.angle_beta   90.00
_cell.angle_gamma   90.00
#
_symmetry.space_group_name_H-M   'P 1'
#
loop_
_entity.id
_entity.type
_entity.pdbx_description
1 polymer ?
#
loop_
_entity_poly.entity_id
_entity_poly.type
_entity_poly.pdbx_seq_one_letter_code
_entity_poly.pdbx_strand_id
1 'polypeptide(L)'
;MKQPISIATAAVGLATSGKHVSALATSRALSTLPELPTVDTVWEVEIRPGKKVALTGTAQQVVAKALELNPDYQMKKVPTSPSQPHGSSSGSSNSTRLSKRDYTLCGGDPALQHRTWENIQYLFGLGQTLRIESHTCGRLACQYNSGIEWCNYALEAREHTTDWIAHAAEVVFADCFDGFVGGEFVSGRRVHDDLVVVVIRDSFDC
;
A
#
# COMPACT_ATOMS: atom_id res chain seq x y z
N MET A 1 11.64 72.33 -38.70
CA MET A 1 12.80 71.87 -37.90
C MET A 1 12.33 71.46 -36.50
N LYS A 2 12.30 70.15 -36.22
CA LYS A 2 12.64 69.48 -34.94
C LYS A 2 12.09 68.04 -34.99
N GLN A 3 12.95 67.09 -34.65
CA GLN A 3 12.87 65.65 -34.87
C GLN A 3 11.88 64.94 -33.94
N PRO A 4 11.37 63.73 -34.31
CA PRO A 4 10.78 62.80 -33.35
C PRO A 4 11.85 61.92 -32.68
N ILE A 5 11.69 61.74 -31.37
CA ILE A 5 12.52 60.91 -30.48
C ILE A 5 12.06 59.45 -30.58
N SER A 6 13.00 58.56 -30.82
CA SER A 6 12.83 57.10 -30.90
C SER A 6 12.66 56.51 -29.49
N ILE A 7 11.59 55.74 -29.26
CA ILE A 7 11.36 55.02 -27.99
C ILE A 7 11.82 53.58 -28.19
N ALA A 8 12.96 53.23 -27.58
CA ALA A 8 13.44 51.85 -27.51
C ALA A 8 12.66 51.08 -26.44
N THR A 9 11.96 50.02 -26.84
CA THR A 9 11.26 49.11 -25.93
C THR A 9 12.27 48.12 -25.34
N ALA A 10 12.53 48.21 -24.03
CA ALA A 10 13.33 47.22 -23.31
C ALA A 10 12.43 46.02 -22.97
N ALA A 11 12.69 44.86 -23.59
CA ALA A 11 12.06 43.60 -23.22
C ALA A 11 12.68 43.08 -21.91
N VAL A 12 11.89 43.07 -20.83
CA VAL A 12 12.25 42.42 -19.57
C VAL A 12 12.02 40.92 -19.73
N GLY A 13 13.09 40.15 -19.86
CA GLY A 13 13.04 38.69 -19.80
C GLY A 13 12.76 38.23 -18.37
N LEU A 14 11.61 37.59 -18.14
CA LEU A 14 11.34 36.87 -16.90
C LEU A 14 12.23 35.62 -16.84
N ALA A 15 13.24 35.65 -15.99
CA ALA A 15 13.93 34.44 -15.55
C ALA A 15 13.05 33.73 -14.51
N THR A 16 12.35 32.67 -14.89
CA THR A 16 11.65 31.79 -13.95
C THR A 16 12.69 30.93 -13.22
N SER A 17 13.03 31.34 -11.99
CA SER A 17 13.84 30.53 -11.07
C SER A 17 13.03 29.30 -10.64
N GLY A 18 13.28 28.18 -11.29
CA GLY A 18 12.82 26.86 -10.84
C GLY A 18 13.51 26.50 -9.53
N LYS A 19 12.81 26.69 -8.41
CA LYS A 19 13.24 26.18 -7.11
C LYS A 19 13.04 24.67 -7.09
N HIS A 20 14.13 23.92 -7.28
CA HIS A 20 14.17 22.51 -6.92
C HIS A 20 13.98 22.39 -5.40
N VAL A 21 12.82 21.89 -4.98
CA VAL A 21 12.56 21.54 -3.58
C VAL A 21 13.27 20.22 -3.31
N SER A 22 14.38 20.27 -2.59
CA SER A 22 15.01 19.07 -2.02
C SER A 22 14.30 18.77 -0.69
N ALA A 23 13.53 17.68 -0.65
CA ALA A 23 12.86 17.24 0.56
C ALA A 23 13.80 16.34 1.38
N LEU A 24 14.36 16.88 2.47
CA LEU A 24 14.95 16.08 3.53
C LEU A 24 13.83 15.48 4.41
N ALA A 25 13.56 14.19 4.25
CA ALA A 25 12.65 13.47 5.14
C ALA A 25 13.37 13.07 6.44
N THR A 26 13.06 13.75 7.55
CA THR A 26 13.40 13.30 8.92
C THR A 26 12.35 12.30 9.42
N SER A 27 12.73 11.40 10.34
CA SER A 27 11.87 10.30 10.85
C SER A 27 10.52 10.69 11.49
N ARG A 28 10.17 11.98 11.59
CA ARG A 28 8.83 12.47 11.95
C ARG A 28 7.87 12.64 10.74
N ALA A 29 8.34 12.43 9.51
CA ALA A 29 7.60 12.76 8.30
C ALA A 29 6.50 11.76 7.88
N LEU A 30 6.34 10.62 8.57
CA LEU A 30 5.41 9.56 8.14
C LEU A 30 4.04 9.51 8.84
N SER A 31 3.83 10.28 9.91
CA SER A 31 2.48 10.61 10.37
C SER A 31 1.74 11.53 9.39
N THR A 32 2.47 12.12 8.44
CA THR A 32 2.00 13.06 7.42
C THR A 32 2.41 12.61 6.02
N LEU A 33 2.36 11.31 5.74
CA LEU A 33 2.47 10.87 4.34
C LEU A 33 1.36 11.55 3.55
N PRO A 34 1.65 12.14 2.37
CA PRO A 34 0.62 12.69 1.54
C PRO A 34 -0.36 11.58 1.14
N GLU A 35 -1.63 11.94 1.05
CA GLU A 35 -2.63 11.05 0.47
C GLU A 35 -2.30 10.86 -1.00
N LEU A 36 -2.21 9.60 -1.43
CA LEU A 36 -2.01 9.24 -2.84
C LEU A 36 -3.36 8.89 -3.46
N PRO A 37 -3.55 9.14 -4.76
CA PRO A 37 -4.74 8.69 -5.46
C PRO A 37 -4.89 7.18 -5.34
N THR A 38 -6.09 6.74 -4.98
CA THR A 38 -6.44 5.31 -4.99
C THR A 38 -6.88 4.92 -6.39
N VAL A 39 -6.33 3.82 -6.90
CA VAL A 39 -6.67 3.22 -8.19
C VAL A 39 -7.16 1.80 -7.99
N ASP A 40 -8.01 1.34 -8.89
CA ASP A 40 -8.46 -0.04 -8.85
C ASP A 40 -7.30 -0.99 -9.13
N THR A 41 -7.20 -2.04 -8.32
CA THR A 41 -6.16 -3.07 -8.49
C THR A 41 -6.59 -4.07 -9.56
N VAL A 42 -5.64 -4.45 -10.42
CA VAL A 42 -5.83 -5.46 -11.47
C VAL A 42 -5.15 -6.77 -11.05
N TRP A 43 -5.87 -7.87 -11.20
CA TRP A 43 -5.50 -9.20 -10.73
C TRP A 43 -5.52 -10.18 -11.90
N GLU A 44 -4.42 -10.87 -12.15
CA GLU A 44 -4.32 -11.90 -13.19
C GLU A 44 -4.66 -13.28 -12.62
N VAL A 45 -5.95 -13.57 -12.45
CA VAL A 45 -6.42 -14.79 -11.79
C VAL A 45 -6.52 -15.96 -12.76
N GLU A 46 -5.94 -17.10 -12.38
CA GLU A 46 -6.11 -18.36 -13.08
C GLU A 46 -7.43 -19.03 -12.70
N ILE A 47 -8.46 -18.85 -13.53
CA ILE A 47 -9.81 -19.39 -13.27
C ILE A 47 -9.92 -20.88 -13.59
N ARG A 48 -9.10 -21.41 -14.50
CA ARG A 48 -8.97 -22.82 -14.88
C ARG A 48 -7.52 -23.11 -15.26
N PRO A 49 -7.04 -24.37 -15.22
CA PRO A 49 -5.67 -24.69 -15.61
C PRO A 49 -5.26 -24.07 -16.94
N GLY A 50 -4.28 -23.17 -16.90
CA GLY A 50 -3.75 -22.43 -18.05
C GLY A 50 -4.60 -21.26 -18.56
N LYS A 51 -5.79 -21.01 -18.00
CA LYS A 51 -6.67 -19.89 -18.38
C LYS A 51 -6.65 -18.80 -17.31
N LYS A 52 -5.89 -17.75 -17.59
CA LYS A 52 -5.85 -16.52 -16.79
C LYS A 52 -6.80 -15.47 -17.31
N VAL A 53 -7.35 -14.67 -16.41
CA VAL A 53 -8.20 -13.52 -16.72
C VAL A 53 -7.81 -12.33 -15.84
N ALA A 54 -7.77 -11.14 -16.44
CA ALA A 54 -7.59 -9.90 -15.73
C ALA A 54 -8.92 -9.49 -15.08
N LEU A 55 -8.93 -9.36 -13.76
CA LEU A 55 -10.08 -8.91 -12.97
C LEU A 55 -9.71 -7.67 -12.18
N THR A 56 -10.61 -6.70 -12.14
CA THR A 56 -10.42 -5.43 -11.44
C THR A 56 -11.31 -5.35 -10.20
N GLY A 57 -10.75 -4.85 -9.10
CA GLY A 57 -11.45 -4.59 -7.85
C GLY A 57 -10.66 -5.05 -6.62
N THR A 58 -11.38 -5.29 -5.53
CA THR A 58 -10.84 -5.85 -4.29
C THR A 58 -10.71 -7.37 -4.38
N ALA A 59 -9.93 -7.97 -3.47
CA ALA A 59 -9.73 -9.41 -3.40
C ALA A 59 -11.07 -10.18 -3.31
N GLN A 60 -12.03 -9.67 -2.52
CA GLN A 60 -13.38 -10.24 -2.40
C GLN A 60 -14.13 -10.19 -3.73
N GLN A 61 -14.14 -9.03 -4.40
CA GLN A 61 -14.81 -8.85 -5.69
C GLN A 61 -14.18 -9.73 -6.77
N VAL A 62 -12.86 -9.90 -6.74
CA VAL A 62 -12.12 -10.76 -7.65
C VAL A 62 -12.45 -12.23 -7.43
N VAL A 63 -12.48 -12.69 -6.18
CA VAL A 63 -12.88 -14.07 -5.86
C VAL A 63 -14.33 -14.33 -6.25
N ALA A 64 -15.24 -13.39 -6.00
CA ALA A 64 -16.63 -13.50 -6.42
C ALA A 64 -16.77 -13.63 -7.95
N LYS A 65 -16.11 -12.75 -8.72
CA LYS A 65 -16.08 -12.83 -10.20
C LYS A 65 -15.42 -14.12 -10.69
N ALA A 66 -14.36 -14.61 -10.03
CA ALA A 66 -13.72 -15.87 -10.39
C ALA A 66 -14.68 -17.06 -10.22
N LEU A 67 -15.47 -17.09 -9.14
CA LEU A 67 -16.50 -18.10 -8.88
C LEU A 67 -17.65 -18.02 -9.89
N GLU A 68 -18.07 -16.84 -10.31
CA GLU A 68 -19.07 -16.66 -11.39
C GLU A 68 -18.58 -17.26 -12.72
N LEU A 69 -17.32 -17.05 -13.06
CA LEU A 69 -16.70 -17.56 -14.30
C LEU A 69 -16.39 -19.07 -14.22
N ASN A 70 -16.12 -19.56 -13.02
CA ASN A 70 -15.86 -20.96 -12.73
C ASN A 70 -16.30 -21.34 -11.30
N PRO A 71 -17.47 -21.99 -11.14
CA PRO A 71 -17.96 -22.40 -9.81
C PRO A 71 -17.02 -23.32 -9.03
N ASP A 72 -16.13 -24.04 -9.72
CA ASP A 72 -15.11 -24.92 -9.12
C ASP A 72 -13.82 -24.18 -8.73
N TYR A 73 -13.76 -22.86 -8.89
CA TYR A 73 -12.60 -22.06 -8.51
C TYR A 73 -12.31 -22.20 -7.01
N GLN A 74 -11.03 -22.36 -6.68
CA GLN A 74 -10.56 -22.47 -5.30
C GLN A 74 -9.39 -21.52 -5.11
N MET A 75 -9.42 -20.76 -4.02
CA MET A 75 -8.24 -20.05 -3.53
C MET A 75 -7.17 -21.05 -3.07
N LYS A 76 -5.92 -20.61 -3.03
CA LYS A 76 -4.83 -21.37 -2.41
C LYS A 76 -5.15 -21.61 -0.94
N LYS A 77 -4.66 -22.72 -0.40
CA LYS A 77 -4.75 -22.99 1.03
C LYS A 77 -3.94 -21.94 1.77
N VAL A 78 -4.63 -21.17 2.61
CA VAL A 78 -4.01 -20.16 3.48
C VAL A 78 -3.19 -20.89 4.55
N PRO A 79 -1.94 -20.47 4.83
CA PRO A 79 -1.17 -21.01 5.95
C PRO A 79 -1.98 -20.92 7.25
N THR A 80 -2.02 -22.00 8.02
CA THR A 80 -2.76 -22.02 9.29
C THR A 80 -2.01 -21.20 10.35
N SER A 81 -2.34 -19.91 10.46
CA SER A 81 -1.89 -18.96 11.51
C SER A 81 -0.37 -18.76 11.60
N PRO A 82 0.13 -17.55 11.92
CA PRO A 82 1.55 -17.35 12.08
C PRO A 82 1.98 -18.08 13.35
N SER A 83 2.80 -19.12 13.17
CA SER A 83 3.55 -19.74 14.26
C SER A 83 4.58 -18.74 14.76
N GLN A 84 4.14 -17.76 15.56
CA GLN A 84 4.94 -16.66 16.09
C GLN A 84 5.62 -15.79 15.01
N PRO A 85 5.85 -14.50 15.27
CA PRO A 85 6.78 -13.75 14.45
C PRO A 85 8.11 -14.51 14.45
N HIS A 86 8.57 -14.92 13.26
CA HIS A 86 9.96 -15.29 13.06
C HIS A 86 10.78 -14.21 13.72
N GLY A 87 11.43 -14.58 14.83
CA GLY A 87 12.10 -13.64 15.72
C GLY A 87 12.93 -12.71 14.87
N SER A 88 12.85 -11.41 15.18
CA SER A 88 13.75 -10.41 14.62
C SER A 88 15.14 -11.03 14.58
N SER A 89 15.60 -11.35 13.37
CA SER A 89 16.98 -11.76 13.20
C SER A 89 17.78 -10.53 13.57
N SER A 90 18.21 -10.50 14.83
CA SER A 90 19.31 -9.67 15.31
C SER A 90 20.57 -10.19 14.62
N GLY A 91 20.62 -10.02 13.30
CA GLY A 91 21.83 -10.02 12.53
C GLY A 91 22.58 -8.78 12.97
N SER A 92 23.47 -8.97 13.94
CA SER A 92 24.55 -8.04 14.22
C SER A 92 25.45 -8.00 12.97
N SER A 93 25.01 -7.25 11.97
CA SER A 93 25.82 -6.89 10.83
C SER A 93 26.49 -5.57 11.20
N ASN A 94 27.79 -5.64 11.49
CA ASN A 94 28.70 -4.50 11.60
C ASN A 94 28.80 -3.78 10.25
N SER A 95 27.71 -3.13 9.86
CA SER A 95 27.63 -2.18 8.75
C SER A 95 27.60 -0.79 9.35
N THR A 96 28.59 0.03 9.02
CA THR A 96 28.61 1.47 9.33
C THR A 96 27.58 2.28 8.52
N ARG A 97 26.76 1.62 7.70
CA ARG A 97 25.58 2.21 7.05
C ARG A 97 24.33 1.83 7.81
N LEU A 98 23.69 2.83 8.44
CA LEU A 98 22.34 2.71 8.97
C LEU A 98 21.40 2.42 7.79
N SER A 99 20.92 1.18 7.65
CA SER A 99 19.81 0.88 6.75
C SER A 99 18.52 1.40 7.37
N LYS A 100 17.65 1.98 6.53
CA LYS A 100 16.29 2.30 6.96
C LYS A 100 15.59 0.96 7.19
N ARG A 101 15.14 0.71 8.42
CA ARG A 101 14.43 -0.53 8.77
C ARG A 101 12.94 -0.34 8.53
N ASP A 102 12.28 -1.40 8.10
CA ASP A 102 10.82 -1.47 8.12
C ASP A 102 10.30 -1.21 9.54
N TYR A 103 9.20 -0.48 9.64
CA TYR A 103 8.60 -0.15 10.94
C TYR A 103 7.08 -0.04 10.86
N THR A 104 6.46 -0.24 12.02
CA THR A 104 5.00 -0.20 12.19
C THR A 104 4.60 1.08 12.92
N LEU A 105 3.54 1.72 12.45
CA LEU A 105 2.90 2.85 13.14
C LEU A 105 1.44 2.50 13.39
N CYS A 106 1.03 2.50 14.66
CA CYS A 106 -0.35 2.20 15.05
C CYS A 106 -1.23 3.46 15.13
N GLY A 107 -2.53 3.26 15.00
CA GLY A 107 -3.53 4.32 14.93
C GLY A 107 -3.89 4.73 13.51
N GLY A 108 -4.88 5.61 13.40
CA GLY A 108 -5.62 5.89 12.17
C GLY A 108 -7.07 5.46 12.32
N ASP A 109 -7.81 5.47 11.23
CA ASP A 109 -9.24 5.18 11.25
C ASP A 109 -9.50 3.70 11.64
N PRO A 110 -10.31 3.44 12.67
CA PRO A 110 -10.41 2.11 13.29
C PRO A 110 -11.12 1.09 12.39
N ALA A 111 -10.43 0.02 12.01
CA ALA A 111 -10.99 -1.08 11.22
C ALA A 111 -11.43 -2.25 12.13
N LEU A 112 -12.53 -2.93 11.81
CA LEU A 112 -12.97 -4.12 12.54
C LEU A 112 -11.91 -5.25 12.46
N GLN A 113 -11.45 -5.74 13.61
CA GLN A 113 -10.34 -6.70 13.64
C GLN A 113 -10.69 -8.04 12.95
N HIS A 114 -11.90 -8.57 13.14
CA HIS A 114 -12.31 -9.83 12.52
C HIS A 114 -12.35 -9.73 10.99
N ARG A 115 -12.84 -8.60 10.46
CA ARG A 115 -12.87 -8.32 9.01
C ARG A 115 -11.49 -8.07 8.44
N THR A 116 -10.62 -7.46 9.24
CA THR A 116 -9.22 -7.26 8.88
C THR A 116 -8.50 -8.61 8.74
N TRP A 117 -8.75 -9.54 9.67
CA TRP A 117 -8.19 -10.88 9.57
C TRP A 117 -8.69 -11.64 8.34
N GLU A 118 -10.00 -11.58 8.06
CA GLU A 118 -10.56 -12.15 6.82
C GLU A 118 -9.94 -11.50 5.56
N ASN A 119 -9.73 -10.19 5.55
CA ASN A 119 -9.06 -9.47 4.45
C ASN A 119 -7.64 -10.04 4.20
N ILE A 120 -6.86 -10.26 5.27
CA ILE A 120 -5.53 -10.88 5.20
C ILE A 120 -5.61 -12.28 4.57
N GLN A 121 -6.60 -13.08 4.96
CA GLN A 121 -6.80 -14.43 4.42
C GLN A 121 -7.12 -14.43 2.92
N TYR A 122 -7.93 -13.48 2.44
CA TYR A 122 -8.19 -13.32 1.00
C TYR A 122 -6.90 -13.05 0.21
N LEU A 123 -6.00 -12.21 0.74
CA LEU A 123 -4.73 -11.89 0.09
C LEU A 123 -3.80 -13.12 0.01
N PHE A 124 -3.69 -13.90 1.08
CA PHE A 124 -2.98 -15.19 1.04
C PHE A 124 -3.62 -16.18 0.06
N GLY A 125 -4.96 -16.23 0.02
CA GLY A 125 -5.69 -17.16 -0.83
C GLY A 125 -5.50 -16.90 -2.33
N LEU A 126 -5.37 -15.64 -2.74
CA LEU A 126 -5.15 -15.29 -4.14
C LEU A 126 -3.73 -15.62 -4.61
N GLY A 127 -2.73 -15.42 -3.75
CA GLY A 127 -1.32 -15.76 -4.01
C GLY A 127 -0.79 -15.28 -5.36
N GLN A 128 -1.12 -14.04 -5.74
CA GLN A 128 -0.73 -13.41 -7.01
C GLN A 128 0.49 -12.50 -6.81
N THR A 129 1.12 -12.09 -7.91
CA THR A 129 2.02 -10.92 -7.90
C THR A 129 1.25 -9.72 -8.42
N LEU A 130 1.21 -8.66 -7.62
CA LEU A 130 0.57 -7.41 -7.99
C LEU A 130 1.62 -6.38 -8.37
N ARG A 131 1.24 -5.50 -9.28
CA ARG A 131 2.00 -4.33 -9.67
C ARG A 131 1.21 -3.08 -9.31
N ILE A 132 1.89 -2.10 -8.74
CA ILE A 132 1.33 -0.78 -8.43
C ILE A 132 2.19 0.32 -9.04
N GLU A 133 1.54 1.27 -9.68
CA GLU A 133 2.22 2.38 -10.35
C GLU A 133 2.77 3.39 -9.33
N SER A 134 3.73 4.19 -9.79
CA SER A 134 4.36 5.27 -9.03
C SER A 134 3.32 6.22 -8.43
N HIS A 135 3.47 6.54 -7.14
CA HIS A 135 2.60 7.48 -6.40
C HIS A 135 1.09 7.15 -6.44
N THR A 136 0.74 5.87 -6.36
CA THR A 136 -0.66 5.43 -6.25
C THR A 136 -0.86 4.51 -5.05
N CYS A 137 -2.10 4.39 -4.59
CA CYS A 137 -2.54 3.34 -3.68
C CYS A 137 -3.52 2.39 -4.38
N GLY A 138 -3.49 1.12 -4.04
CA GLY A 138 -4.50 0.14 -4.41
C GLY A 138 -5.29 -0.28 -3.18
N ARG A 139 -6.63 -0.21 -3.24
CA ARG A 139 -7.50 -0.84 -2.24
C ARG A 139 -7.56 -2.33 -2.54
N LEU A 140 -6.78 -3.13 -1.81
CA LEU A 140 -6.60 -4.55 -2.11
C LEU A 140 -7.70 -5.42 -1.52
N ALA A 141 -8.17 -5.10 -0.33
CA ALA A 141 -9.23 -5.84 0.34
C ALA A 141 -10.17 -4.87 1.04
N CYS A 142 -11.46 -5.20 1.04
CA CYS A 142 -12.49 -4.32 1.58
C CYS A 142 -13.69 -5.16 2.00
N GLN A 143 -14.07 -5.08 3.27
CA GLN A 143 -15.32 -5.62 3.76
C GLN A 143 -15.69 -4.97 5.10
N TYR A 144 -16.96 -4.56 5.22
CA TYR A 144 -17.62 -4.12 6.46
C TYR A 144 -16.70 -3.39 7.45
N ASN A 145 -16.42 -2.10 7.22
CA ASN A 145 -15.56 -1.32 8.11
C ASN A 145 -14.14 -1.92 8.28
N SER A 146 -13.56 -2.42 7.19
CA SER A 146 -12.15 -2.82 7.18
C SER A 146 -11.62 -2.85 5.76
N GLY A 147 -10.53 -2.13 5.55
CA GLY A 147 -9.78 -2.10 4.31
C GLY A 147 -8.31 -2.41 4.53
N ILE A 148 -7.72 -3.06 3.52
CA ILE A 148 -6.26 -3.14 3.38
C ILE A 148 -5.88 -2.40 2.10
N GLU A 149 -4.99 -1.43 2.25
CA GLU A 149 -4.44 -0.66 1.14
C GLU A 149 -2.95 -0.92 1.00
N TRP A 150 -2.48 -0.92 -0.24
CA TRP A 150 -1.07 -0.99 -0.57
C TRP A 150 -0.70 0.24 -1.39
N CYS A 151 0.23 1.04 -0.89
CA CYS A 151 0.59 2.34 -1.43
C CYS A 151 2.05 2.36 -1.86
N ASN A 152 2.32 2.95 -3.01
CA ASN A 152 3.66 3.12 -3.55
C ASN A 152 4.06 4.59 -3.57
N TYR A 153 4.99 4.96 -2.69
CA TYR A 153 5.57 6.29 -2.63
C TYR A 153 6.89 6.41 -3.41
N ALA A 154 7.32 5.36 -4.10
CA ALA A 154 8.49 5.40 -4.95
C ALA A 154 8.20 6.13 -6.27
N LEU A 155 9.28 6.64 -6.89
CA LEU A 155 9.22 7.23 -8.22
C LEU A 155 8.92 6.22 -9.33
N GLU A 156 9.18 4.94 -9.07
CA GLU A 156 9.00 3.83 -9.99
C GLU A 156 7.89 2.91 -9.48
N ALA A 157 7.32 2.12 -10.39
CA ALA A 157 6.38 1.08 -10.00
C ALA A 157 7.02 0.04 -9.07
N ARG A 158 6.17 -0.65 -8.31
CA ARG A 158 6.54 -1.70 -7.38
C ARG A 158 5.74 -2.95 -7.66
N GLU A 159 6.38 -4.10 -7.45
CA GLU A 159 5.77 -5.41 -7.63
C GLU A 159 6.02 -6.23 -6.36
N HIS A 160 4.95 -6.74 -5.77
CA HIS A 160 5.01 -7.59 -4.59
C HIS A 160 3.99 -8.72 -4.70
N THR A 161 4.31 -9.85 -4.07
CA THR A 161 3.31 -10.92 -3.94
C THR A 161 2.24 -10.53 -2.95
N THR A 162 1.02 -11.02 -3.15
CA THR A 162 -0.08 -10.82 -2.20
C THR A 162 0.25 -11.45 -0.84
N ASP A 163 1.07 -12.51 -0.82
CA ASP A 163 1.58 -13.12 0.41
C ASP A 163 2.49 -12.15 1.20
N TRP A 164 3.38 -11.42 0.50
CA TRP A 164 4.23 -10.41 1.13
C TRP A 164 3.40 -9.28 1.71
N ILE A 165 2.39 -8.81 0.96
CA ILE A 165 1.48 -7.74 1.41
C ILE A 165 0.62 -8.22 2.58
N ALA A 166 0.13 -9.47 2.53
CA ALA A 166 -0.63 -10.09 3.61
C ALA A 166 0.19 -10.22 4.89
N HIS A 167 1.46 -10.62 4.81
CA HIS A 167 2.36 -10.64 5.96
C HIS A 167 2.64 -9.24 6.51
N ALA A 168 2.78 -8.22 5.66
CA ALA A 168 2.92 -6.84 6.13
C ALA A 168 1.68 -6.38 6.90
N ALA A 169 0.48 -6.71 6.41
CA ALA A 169 -0.77 -6.46 7.12
C ALA A 169 -0.90 -7.27 8.42
N GLU A 170 -0.45 -8.52 8.44
CA GLU A 170 -0.40 -9.37 9.64
C GLU A 170 0.51 -8.78 10.72
N VAL A 171 1.64 -8.19 10.34
CA VAL A 171 2.50 -7.45 11.29
C VAL A 171 1.78 -6.22 11.86
N VAL A 172 1.09 -5.43 11.03
CA VAL A 172 0.26 -4.31 11.54
C VAL A 172 -0.82 -4.85 12.48
N PHE A 173 -1.48 -5.94 12.09
CA PHE A 173 -2.51 -6.56 12.90
C PHE A 173 -1.96 -6.97 14.27
N ALA A 174 -0.85 -7.70 14.32
CA ALA A 174 -0.25 -8.16 15.57
C ALA A 174 0.30 -7.02 16.44
N ASP A 175 0.98 -6.04 15.84
CA ASP A 175 1.62 -4.94 16.57
C ASP A 175 0.60 -3.91 17.09
N CYS A 176 -0.48 -3.68 16.34
CA CYS A 176 -1.44 -2.59 16.60
C CYS A 176 -2.79 -3.08 17.16
N PHE A 177 -2.97 -4.38 17.32
CA PHE A 177 -4.11 -4.93 18.02
C PHE A 177 -3.99 -4.69 19.53
N ASP A 178 -4.87 -3.84 20.07
CA ASP A 178 -4.95 -3.59 21.51
C ASP A 178 -5.68 -4.73 22.23
N GLY A 179 -4.99 -5.86 22.36
CA GLY A 179 -5.51 -7.07 23.00
C GLY A 179 -5.74 -6.93 24.52
N PHE A 180 -5.28 -5.85 25.16
CA PHE A 180 -5.41 -5.67 26.61
C PHE A 180 -6.77 -5.13 27.05
N VAL A 181 -7.57 -4.56 26.13
CA VAL A 181 -8.92 -4.01 26.42
C VAL A 181 -10.02 -4.68 25.59
N GLY A 182 -9.74 -5.82 24.96
CA GLY A 182 -10.70 -6.47 24.07
C GLY A 182 -10.99 -5.62 22.83
N GLY A 183 -9.96 -5.00 22.25
CA GLY A 183 -10.10 -4.10 21.10
C GLY A 183 -10.88 -4.74 19.96
N GLU A 184 -12.04 -4.19 19.64
CA GLU A 184 -12.83 -4.57 18.45
C GLU A 184 -12.17 -4.06 17.16
N PHE A 185 -11.22 -3.14 17.31
CA PHE A 185 -10.64 -2.38 16.22
C PHE A 185 -9.11 -2.51 16.14
N VAL A 186 -8.61 -2.38 14.92
CA VAL A 186 -7.19 -2.32 14.60
C VAL A 186 -6.99 -1.26 13.53
N SER A 187 -5.93 -0.45 13.66
CA SER A 187 -5.54 0.48 12.62
C SER A 187 -4.06 0.77 12.70
N GLY A 188 -3.45 0.96 11.55
CA GLY A 188 -2.03 1.22 11.47
C GLY A 188 -1.48 1.06 10.06
N ARG A 189 -0.17 1.20 9.96
CA ARG A 189 0.56 1.07 8.70
C ARG A 189 1.92 0.43 8.91
N ARG A 190 2.31 -0.44 7.99
CA ARG A 190 3.65 -0.99 7.88
C ARG A 190 4.38 -0.29 6.75
N VAL A 191 5.52 0.31 7.07
CA VAL A 191 6.34 1.06 6.13
C VAL A 191 7.56 0.21 5.80
N HIS A 192 7.81 0.02 4.50
CA HIS A 192 8.95 -0.72 4.00
C HIS A 192 10.04 0.19 3.42
N ASP A 193 11.26 -0.33 3.31
CA ASP A 193 12.45 0.40 2.88
C ASP A 193 12.44 0.80 1.39
N ASP A 194 11.72 0.05 0.55
CA ASP A 194 11.51 0.28 -0.89
C ASP A 194 10.47 1.37 -1.21
N LEU A 195 9.97 2.06 -0.18
CA LEU A 195 8.96 3.12 -0.22
C LEU A 195 7.54 2.64 -0.51
N VAL A 196 7.21 1.37 -0.22
CA VAL A 196 5.80 0.96 -0.11
C VAL A 196 5.28 1.00 1.32
N VAL A 197 3.96 1.16 1.44
CA VAL A 197 3.25 1.17 2.72
C VAL A 197 2.03 0.29 2.61
N VAL A 198 1.83 -0.59 3.59
CA VAL A 198 0.59 -1.36 3.76
C VAL A 198 -0.21 -0.75 4.90
N VAL A 199 -1.47 -0.40 4.66
CA VAL A 199 -2.32 0.33 5.59
C VAL A 199 -3.54 -0.51 5.95
N ILE A 200 -3.86 -0.57 7.24
CA ILE A 200 -5.11 -1.10 7.78
C ILE A 200 -5.89 0.08 8.35
N ARG A 201 -7.09 0.29 7.81
CA ARG A 201 -7.99 1.36 8.23
C ARG A 201 -9.44 1.00 7.95
N ASP A 202 -10.37 1.82 8.46
CA ASP A 202 -11.78 1.68 8.15
C ASP A 202 -12.05 1.71 6.63
N SER A 203 -13.12 1.05 6.22
CA SER A 203 -13.54 1.07 4.83
C SER A 203 -14.99 0.65 4.71
N PHE A 204 -15.88 1.63 4.52
CA PHE A 204 -17.31 1.40 4.34
C PHE A 204 -17.71 1.35 2.87
N ASP A 205 -17.03 2.13 2.02
CA ASP A 205 -17.29 2.19 0.58
C ASP A 205 -16.43 1.15 -0.16
N CYS A 206 -16.98 -0.07 -0.20
CA CYS A 206 -16.60 -1.15 -1.12
C CYS A 206 -17.67 -1.27 -2.23
#